data_AF-A0A7C7NN94-F1
#
_entry.id   AF-A0A7C7NN94-F1
#
_cell.length_a   1.000
_cell.length_b   1.000
_cell.length_c   1.000
_cell.angle_alpha   90.00
_cell.angle_beta   90.00
_cell.angle_gamma   90.00
#
_symmetry.space_group_name_H-M   'P 1'
#
loop_
_entity.id
_entity.type
_entity.pdbx_description
1 polymer ?
#
loop_
_entity_poly.entity_id
_entity_poly.type
_entity_poly.pdbx_seq_one_letter_code
_entity_poly.pdbx_strand_id
1 'polypeptide(L)'
;MKNILLGLFAIFMLGSVSAQCIADYDFGIETSGISPNPSLGEQFAPAITLLPYYDVLHILIPQYVLEIDSTLPFSPTTPLDSIELISIVMVDLNDTLTSYSLPQLGLDVVCNNNGDSGYPCSFLGGNQYCASLEGTPFLSGSFRADITVKGWVTIFGFAFGQEQLFGSLNLNIGTEGCMDPLADNYDPAAVVDDGSCTTVVACFGDLNGDSSVTVTDLLLILSDFGCTTNCTTDINNDGVTSVADLLLLLSVFGTLC
;
A
#
# COMPACT_ATOMS: atom_id res chain seq x y z
N MET A 1 34.31 -23.89 -48.82
CA MET A 1 33.24 -24.26 -47.86
C MET A 1 33.03 -23.05 -46.95
N LYS A 2 31.83 -22.46 -47.01
CA LYS A 2 31.33 -21.36 -46.16
C LYS A 2 31.46 -21.76 -44.68
N ASN A 3 31.71 -20.78 -43.80
CA ASN A 3 31.32 -20.68 -42.38
C ASN A 3 31.80 -19.28 -41.92
N ILE A 4 31.08 -18.19 -42.19
CA ILE A 4 30.01 -17.59 -41.38
C ILE A 4 30.31 -17.65 -39.88
N LEU A 5 30.84 -16.53 -39.36
CA LEU A 5 30.66 -16.13 -37.96
C LEU A 5 30.53 -14.60 -37.92
N LEU A 6 29.34 -14.10 -38.29
CA LEU A 6 28.94 -12.74 -37.92
C LEU A 6 28.58 -12.78 -36.43
N GLY A 7 29.42 -12.17 -35.60
CA GLY A 7 29.07 -11.88 -34.21
C GLY A 7 27.98 -10.83 -34.17
N LEU A 8 26.75 -11.27 -33.89
CA LEU A 8 25.66 -10.38 -33.49
C LEU A 8 25.98 -9.88 -32.08
N PHE A 9 26.50 -8.67 -31.95
CA PHE A 9 26.50 -7.94 -30.69
C PHE A 9 25.06 -7.49 -30.45
N ALA A 10 24.27 -8.33 -29.75
CA ALA A 10 22.98 -7.92 -29.23
C ALA A 10 23.24 -6.97 -28.06
N ILE A 11 23.25 -5.67 -28.35
CA ILE A 11 23.15 -4.62 -27.33
C ILE A 11 21.76 -4.79 -26.72
N PHE A 12 21.69 -5.46 -25.57
CA PHE A 12 20.54 -5.39 -24.68
C PHE A 12 20.49 -3.94 -24.16
N MET A 13 19.79 -3.08 -24.91
CA MET A 13 19.25 -1.85 -24.34
C MET A 13 18.23 -2.31 -23.31
N LEU A 14 18.67 -2.40 -22.05
CA LEU A 14 17.78 -2.31 -20.90
C LEU A 14 17.15 -0.91 -20.97
N GLY A 15 16.10 -0.79 -21.78
CA GLY A 15 15.20 0.34 -21.70
C GLY A 15 14.58 0.24 -20.31
N SER A 16 14.98 1.13 -19.42
CA SER A 16 14.14 1.50 -18.29
C SER A 16 12.79 1.89 -18.90
N VAL A 17 11.81 1.01 -18.79
CA VAL A 17 10.41 1.36 -18.99
C VAL A 17 10.12 2.31 -17.84
N SER A 18 10.41 3.61 -18.01
CA SER A 18 9.87 4.61 -17.12
C SER A 18 8.37 4.51 -17.31
N ALA A 19 7.66 3.93 -16.35
CA ALA A 19 6.26 4.26 -16.21
C ALA A 19 6.23 5.79 -16.11
N GLN A 20 5.70 6.44 -17.14
CA GLN A 20 5.58 7.87 -17.16
C GLN A 20 4.23 8.19 -16.55
N CYS A 21 4.19 9.24 -15.75
CA CYS A 21 2.94 9.85 -15.35
C CYS A 21 2.21 10.25 -16.64
N ILE A 22 1.24 9.45 -17.07
CA ILE A 22 0.43 9.69 -18.26
C ILE A 22 -0.99 10.00 -17.79
N ALA A 23 -1.56 11.06 -18.34
CA ALA A 23 -2.91 11.47 -18.07
C ALA A 23 -3.87 10.72 -19.01
N ASP A 24 -4.08 9.43 -18.77
CA ASP A 24 -4.96 8.55 -19.57
C ASP A 24 -5.92 7.70 -18.72
N TYR A 25 -6.04 8.01 -17.43
CA TYR A 25 -6.93 7.31 -16.51
C TYR A 25 -8.40 7.47 -16.89
N ASP A 26 -9.16 6.37 -16.83
CA ASP A 26 -10.59 6.36 -17.14
C ASP A 26 -11.41 6.73 -15.90
N PHE A 27 -11.80 8.00 -15.81
CA PHE A 27 -12.74 8.51 -14.79
C PHE A 27 -14.21 8.23 -15.14
N GLY A 28 -14.50 7.53 -16.23
CA GLY A 28 -15.85 7.24 -16.67
C GLY A 28 -16.62 8.49 -17.09
N ILE A 29 -17.73 8.78 -16.38
CA ILE A 29 -18.61 9.92 -16.67
C ILE A 29 -18.42 11.09 -15.69
N GLU A 30 -17.47 10.96 -14.77
CA GLU A 30 -17.19 12.00 -13.78
C GLU A 30 -16.60 13.24 -14.45
N THR A 31 -16.85 14.41 -13.87
CA THR A 31 -16.31 15.71 -14.34
C THR A 31 -15.17 16.22 -13.46
N SER A 32 -14.93 15.56 -12.32
CA SER A 32 -13.81 15.82 -11.43
C SER A 32 -13.47 14.57 -10.63
N GLY A 33 -12.23 14.44 -10.18
CA GLY A 33 -11.83 13.31 -9.36
C GLY A 33 -10.33 13.15 -9.21
N ILE A 34 -9.95 12.20 -8.36
CA ILE A 34 -8.57 11.74 -8.20
C ILE A 34 -8.56 10.20 -8.15
N SER A 35 -7.46 9.58 -8.59
CA SER A 35 -7.17 8.17 -8.37
C SER A 35 -5.71 8.01 -7.98
N PRO A 36 -5.36 7.30 -6.90
CA PRO A 36 -6.26 6.65 -5.95
C PRO A 36 -7.22 7.63 -5.26
N ASN A 37 -8.44 7.19 -4.99
CA ASN A 37 -9.51 7.96 -4.35
C ASN A 37 -9.71 7.57 -2.86
N PRO A 38 -9.26 8.39 -1.90
CA PRO A 38 -9.43 8.13 -0.47
C PRO A 38 -10.88 7.98 0.00
N SER A 39 -11.84 8.59 -0.70
CA SER A 39 -13.26 8.45 -0.34
C SER A 39 -13.81 7.05 -0.62
N LEU A 40 -13.14 6.28 -1.48
CA LEU A 40 -13.43 4.88 -1.80
C LEU A 40 -12.51 3.91 -1.04
N GLY A 41 -11.64 4.42 -0.15
CA GLY A 41 -10.67 3.62 0.59
C GLY A 41 -9.40 3.28 -0.21
N GLU A 42 -9.24 3.82 -1.41
CA GLU A 42 -8.01 3.69 -2.19
C GLU A 42 -6.91 4.58 -1.61
N GLN A 43 -5.67 4.12 -1.65
CA GLN A 43 -4.50 4.80 -1.11
C GLN A 43 -3.33 4.62 -2.07
N PHE A 44 -2.21 5.30 -1.80
CA PHE A 44 -0.97 4.96 -2.50
C PHE A 44 -0.58 3.51 -2.20
N ALA A 45 0.03 2.85 -3.19
CA ALA A 45 0.63 1.55 -3.00
C ALA A 45 1.71 1.63 -1.92
N PRO A 46 1.89 0.57 -1.10
CA PRO A 46 2.96 0.55 -0.11
C PRO A 46 4.34 0.62 -0.78
N ALA A 47 5.28 1.31 -0.15
CA ALA A 47 6.67 1.40 -0.60
C ALA A 47 7.57 0.48 0.23
N ILE A 48 8.55 -0.14 -0.43
CA ILE A 48 9.58 -0.93 0.24
C ILE A 48 10.82 -0.07 0.46
N THR A 49 11.32 -0.09 1.70
CA THR A 49 12.49 0.67 2.13
C THR A 49 13.72 0.25 1.33
N LEU A 50 14.48 1.22 0.83
CA LEU A 50 15.66 1.09 -0.02
C LEU A 50 15.42 0.50 -1.41
N LEU A 51 14.15 0.35 -1.84
CA LEU A 51 13.81 -0.04 -3.21
C LEU A 51 13.20 1.14 -3.99
N PRO A 52 13.34 1.17 -5.33
CA PRO A 52 12.65 2.17 -6.14
C PRO A 52 11.14 2.12 -5.93
N TYR A 53 10.55 3.28 -5.69
CA TYR A 53 9.12 3.49 -5.54
C TYR A 53 8.60 4.35 -6.69
N TYR A 54 7.41 4.01 -7.17
CA TYR A 54 6.72 4.76 -8.21
C TYR A 54 5.22 4.50 -8.07
N ASP A 55 4.43 5.56 -7.89
CA ASP A 55 2.98 5.51 -7.92
C ASP A 55 2.41 6.81 -8.47
N VAL A 56 1.22 6.75 -9.09
CA VAL A 56 0.65 7.86 -9.84
C VAL A 56 -0.65 8.33 -9.21
N LEU A 57 -0.72 9.61 -8.88
CA LEU A 57 -1.96 10.32 -8.61
C LEU A 57 -2.51 10.86 -9.93
N HIS A 58 -3.54 10.21 -10.47
CA HIS A 58 -4.32 10.72 -11.59
C HIS A 58 -5.32 11.76 -11.09
N ILE A 59 -5.50 12.84 -11.86
CA ILE A 59 -6.28 14.01 -11.45
C ILE A 59 -7.18 14.42 -12.62
N LEU A 60 -8.49 14.49 -12.38
CA LEU A 60 -9.46 15.10 -13.28
C LEU A 60 -9.90 16.43 -12.70
N ILE A 61 -9.56 17.52 -13.39
CA ILE A 61 -9.86 18.88 -12.95
C ILE A 61 -11.18 19.34 -13.58
N PRO A 62 -12.16 19.81 -12.80
CA PRO A 62 -13.42 20.30 -13.36
C PRO A 62 -13.22 21.54 -14.22
N GLN A 63 -14.17 21.78 -15.13
CA GLN A 63 -14.14 22.97 -15.98
C GLN A 63 -14.53 24.23 -15.23
N TYR A 64 -15.50 24.13 -14.31
CA TYR A 64 -16.05 25.27 -13.58
C TYR A 64 -15.77 25.22 -12.10
N VAL A 65 -15.59 26.39 -11.49
CA VAL A 65 -15.24 26.54 -10.07
C VAL A 65 -16.32 26.00 -9.15
N LEU A 66 -17.60 26.17 -9.53
CA LEU A 66 -18.72 25.72 -8.72
C LEU A 66 -18.88 24.18 -8.68
N GLU A 67 -18.16 23.44 -9.52
CA GLU A 67 -18.08 21.97 -9.41
C GLU A 67 -17.19 21.54 -8.24
N ILE A 68 -16.23 22.38 -7.84
CA ILE A 68 -15.41 22.16 -6.64
C ILE A 68 -16.22 22.50 -5.39
N ASP A 69 -16.81 23.71 -5.39
CA ASP A 69 -17.62 24.18 -4.28
C ASP A 69 -18.76 25.07 -4.79
N SER A 70 -19.96 24.50 -4.76
CA SER A 70 -21.21 25.15 -5.18
C SER A 70 -21.62 26.34 -4.31
N THR A 71 -21.00 26.54 -3.14
CA THR A 71 -21.31 27.63 -2.22
C THR A 71 -20.57 28.92 -2.52
N LEU A 72 -19.58 28.87 -3.42
CA LEU A 72 -18.78 30.03 -3.81
C LEU A 72 -19.64 31.06 -4.59
N PRO A 73 -19.41 32.37 -4.39
CA PRO A 73 -20.21 33.44 -4.99
C PRO A 73 -19.82 33.73 -6.45
N PHE A 74 -19.69 32.68 -7.28
CA PHE A 74 -19.33 32.78 -8.70
C PHE A 74 -20.52 32.52 -9.62
N SER A 75 -20.38 32.90 -10.90
CA SER A 75 -21.34 32.48 -11.93
C SER A 75 -21.26 30.96 -12.12
N PRO A 76 -22.37 30.27 -12.44
CA PRO A 76 -22.34 28.85 -12.80
C PRO A 76 -21.38 28.49 -13.94
N THR A 77 -21.00 29.47 -14.74
CA THR A 77 -20.10 29.33 -15.88
C THR A 77 -18.73 29.94 -15.64
N THR A 78 -18.39 30.34 -14.41
CA THR A 78 -17.05 30.86 -14.10
C THR A 78 -16.02 29.74 -14.28
N PRO A 79 -15.12 29.84 -15.28
CA PRO A 79 -14.12 28.81 -15.51
C PRO A 79 -13.11 28.76 -14.37
N LEU A 80 -12.71 27.55 -14.01
CA LEU A 80 -11.50 27.34 -13.25
C LEU A 80 -10.31 27.57 -14.19
N ASP A 81 -9.41 28.47 -13.83
CA ASP A 81 -8.27 28.83 -14.67
C ASP A 81 -7.21 27.73 -14.55
N SER A 82 -6.66 27.56 -13.35
CA SER A 82 -5.70 26.50 -13.06
C SER A 82 -5.70 26.08 -11.60
N ILE A 83 -5.18 24.88 -11.32
CA ILE A 83 -4.77 24.44 -9.99
C ILE A 83 -3.26 24.26 -10.00
N GLU A 84 -2.58 24.88 -9.03
CA GLU A 84 -1.13 24.83 -8.86
C GLU A 84 -0.78 24.04 -7.60
N LEU A 85 0.11 23.06 -7.69
CA LEU A 85 0.67 22.39 -6.51
C LEU A 85 1.60 23.35 -5.77
N ILE A 86 1.32 23.62 -4.49
CA ILE A 86 2.14 24.50 -3.64
C ILE A 86 3.13 23.69 -2.83
N SER A 87 2.68 22.62 -2.17
CA SER A 87 3.55 21.78 -1.33
C SER A 87 2.93 20.42 -1.05
N ILE A 88 3.78 19.43 -0.81
CA ILE A 88 3.40 18.14 -0.22
C ILE A 88 4.21 17.96 1.06
N VAL A 89 3.52 17.70 2.17
CA VAL A 89 4.12 17.39 3.47
C VAL A 89 3.64 16.02 3.92
N MET A 90 4.56 15.18 4.38
CA MET A 90 4.27 13.82 4.84
C MET A 90 4.21 13.84 6.37
N VAL A 91 3.00 13.71 6.93
CA VAL A 91 2.76 13.70 8.37
C VAL A 91 2.85 12.27 8.89
N ASP A 92 3.65 12.02 9.92
CA ASP A 92 3.75 10.70 10.54
C ASP A 92 2.45 10.38 11.30
N LEU A 93 1.85 9.23 11.02
CA LEU A 93 0.61 8.79 11.65
C LEU A 93 0.82 8.22 13.06
N ASN A 94 2.04 7.80 13.40
CA ASN A 94 2.41 7.37 14.75
C ASN A 94 2.76 8.56 15.65
N ASP A 95 3.26 9.65 15.07
CA ASP A 95 3.50 10.93 15.75
C ASP A 95 3.07 12.12 14.86
N THR A 96 1.81 12.54 15.01
CA THR A 96 1.20 13.60 14.18
C THR A 96 1.82 14.99 14.36
N LEU A 97 2.75 15.16 15.29
CA LEU A 97 3.54 16.39 15.44
C LEU A 97 4.80 16.38 14.57
N THR A 98 5.19 15.21 14.05
CA THR A 98 6.35 15.02 13.20
C THR A 98 5.93 14.99 11.74
N SER A 99 6.65 15.75 10.91
CA SER A 99 6.41 15.82 9.47
C SER A 99 7.69 15.88 8.68
N TYR A 100 7.63 15.42 7.44
CA TYR A 100 8.75 15.29 6.52
C TYR A 100 8.39 15.91 5.17
N SER A 101 9.36 16.54 4.52
CA SER A 101 9.31 16.80 3.08
C SER A 101 9.60 15.51 2.31
N LEU A 102 9.16 15.43 1.05
CA LEU A 102 9.41 14.26 0.19
C LEU A 102 10.91 13.87 0.15
N PRO A 103 11.88 14.82 -0.03
CA PRO A 103 13.29 14.46 -0.07
C PRO A 103 13.83 13.89 1.24
N GLN A 104 13.25 14.26 2.38
CA GLN A 104 13.62 13.68 3.69
C GLN A 104 13.17 12.22 3.84
N LEU A 105 12.22 11.78 3.03
CA LEU A 105 11.84 10.37 2.93
C LEU A 105 12.53 9.66 1.78
N GLY A 106 13.29 10.35 0.91
CA GLY A 106 13.88 9.78 -0.31
C GLY A 106 12.94 9.75 -1.51
N LEU A 107 11.90 10.58 -1.48
CA LEU A 107 10.87 10.69 -2.50
C LEU A 107 10.91 12.07 -3.18
N ASP A 108 10.31 12.14 -4.35
CA ASP A 108 10.08 13.36 -5.12
C ASP A 108 8.73 13.28 -5.84
N VAL A 109 8.22 14.42 -6.30
CA VAL A 109 6.98 14.51 -7.07
C VAL A 109 7.28 14.99 -8.49
N VAL A 110 6.79 14.25 -9.48
CA VAL A 110 6.91 14.61 -10.90
C VAL A 110 5.53 14.77 -11.50
N CYS A 111 5.19 16.00 -11.86
CA CYS A 111 3.90 16.32 -12.46
C CYS A 111 3.96 16.27 -14.00
N ASN A 112 2.87 15.85 -14.61
CA ASN A 112 2.66 15.98 -16.05
C ASN A 112 1.38 16.80 -16.32
N ASN A 113 1.57 18.02 -16.80
CA ASN A 113 0.50 18.92 -17.22
C ASN A 113 0.21 18.86 -18.73
N ASN A 114 0.64 17.80 -19.43
CA ASN A 114 0.53 17.64 -20.89
C ASN A 114 1.22 18.74 -21.73
N GLY A 115 2.08 19.56 -21.11
CA GLY A 115 2.71 20.71 -21.76
C GLY A 115 1.81 21.95 -21.84
N ASP A 116 0.68 21.96 -21.13
CA ASP A 116 -0.30 23.05 -21.15
C ASP A 116 0.26 24.36 -20.56
N SER A 117 1.28 24.27 -19.69
CA SER A 117 1.94 25.44 -19.11
C SER A 117 3.45 25.23 -18.92
N GLY A 118 4.17 26.33 -18.69
CA GLY A 118 5.60 26.30 -18.34
C GLY A 118 5.89 25.82 -16.90
N TYR A 119 4.86 25.55 -16.11
CA TYR A 119 4.95 25.07 -14.73
C TYR A 119 4.39 23.63 -14.66
N PRO A 120 5.24 22.60 -14.52
CA PRO A 120 4.82 21.20 -14.65
C PRO A 120 3.68 20.77 -13.71
N CYS A 121 3.59 21.38 -12.53
CA CYS A 121 2.54 21.10 -11.54
C CYS A 121 1.42 22.16 -11.53
N SER A 122 1.17 22.79 -12.66
CA SER A 122 0.03 23.69 -12.89
C SER A 122 -0.90 23.09 -13.94
N PHE A 123 -2.15 22.88 -13.54
CA PHE A 123 -3.15 22.08 -14.23
C PHE A 123 -4.34 22.95 -14.62
N LEU A 124 -4.69 23.06 -15.91
CA LEU A 124 -5.83 23.86 -16.38
C LEU A 124 -7.18 23.18 -16.11
N GLY A 125 -8.24 23.96 -15.95
CA GLY A 125 -9.61 23.44 -15.79
C GLY A 125 -10.11 22.63 -16.99
N GLY A 126 -10.89 21.58 -16.72
CA GLY A 126 -11.60 20.78 -17.73
C GLY A 126 -10.77 19.67 -18.40
N ASN A 127 -9.59 19.37 -17.88
CA ASN A 127 -8.66 18.39 -18.41
C ASN A 127 -8.22 17.38 -17.33
N GLN A 128 -7.59 16.30 -17.77
CA GLN A 128 -6.94 15.34 -16.90
C GLN A 128 -5.42 15.47 -16.91
N TYR A 129 -4.83 15.18 -15.77
CA TYR A 129 -3.40 15.26 -15.50
C TYR A 129 -2.98 14.14 -14.56
N CYS A 130 -1.71 14.13 -14.20
CA CYS A 130 -1.22 13.28 -13.14
C CYS A 130 -0.02 13.90 -12.42
N ALA A 131 0.28 13.36 -11.24
CA ALA A 131 1.54 13.54 -10.54
C ALA A 131 2.05 12.19 -10.03
N SER A 132 3.27 11.80 -10.36
CA SER A 132 3.90 10.61 -9.78
C SER A 132 4.63 10.97 -8.50
N LEU A 133 4.50 10.10 -7.50
CA LEU A 133 5.37 10.06 -6.34
C LEU A 133 6.42 8.98 -6.60
N GLU A 134 7.68 9.38 -6.67
CA GLU A 134 8.77 8.50 -7.11
C GLU A 134 10.05 8.70 -6.30
N GLY A 135 10.91 7.69 -6.25
CA GLY A 135 12.18 7.79 -5.55
C GLY A 135 12.66 6.48 -4.98
N THR A 136 13.43 6.52 -3.89
CA THR A 136 13.90 5.35 -3.16
C THR A 136 13.85 5.68 -1.67
N PRO A 137 12.77 5.31 -0.98
CA PRO A 137 12.60 5.74 0.38
C PRO A 137 13.57 5.05 1.33
N PHE A 138 14.03 5.75 2.36
CA PHE A 138 15.01 5.21 3.32
C PHE A 138 14.53 5.26 4.77
N LEU A 139 13.30 5.75 5.01
CA LEU A 139 12.67 5.81 6.32
C LEU A 139 11.34 5.05 6.28
N SER A 140 11.21 4.02 7.11
CA SER A 140 9.96 3.28 7.30
C SER A 140 8.97 4.06 8.17
N GLY A 141 7.67 3.92 7.90
CA GLY A 141 6.61 4.55 8.66
C GLY A 141 5.30 4.59 7.91
N SER A 142 4.25 5.05 8.58
CA SER A 142 2.95 5.31 7.97
C SER A 142 2.75 6.82 7.90
N PHE A 143 2.63 7.35 6.69
CA PHE A 143 2.61 8.78 6.45
C PHE A 143 1.31 9.20 5.77
N ARG A 144 0.74 10.33 6.18
CA ARG A 144 -0.33 11.01 5.45
C ARG A 144 0.25 12.13 4.60
N ALA A 145 -0.06 12.12 3.31
CA ALA A 145 0.28 13.19 2.39
C ALA A 145 -0.71 14.36 2.55
N ASP A 146 -0.23 15.44 3.14
CA ASP A 146 -0.89 16.73 3.24
C ASP A 146 -0.46 17.57 2.02
N ILE A 147 -1.34 17.61 1.02
CA ILE A 147 -1.15 18.25 -0.28
C ILE A 147 -1.82 19.63 -0.26
N THR A 148 -1.03 20.69 -0.37
CA THR A 148 -1.52 22.06 -0.52
C THR A 148 -1.50 22.43 -1.99
N VAL A 149 -2.64 22.87 -2.51
CA VAL A 149 -2.77 23.41 -3.86
C VAL A 149 -3.37 24.81 -3.81
N LYS A 150 -3.22 25.54 -4.91
CA LYS A 150 -3.83 26.85 -5.10
C LYS A 150 -4.67 26.86 -6.38
N GLY A 151 -5.97 27.06 -6.21
CA GLY A 151 -6.90 27.23 -7.33
C GLY A 151 -6.94 28.69 -7.77
N TRP A 152 -6.80 28.93 -9.07
CA TRP A 152 -6.85 30.24 -9.71
C TRP A 152 -8.12 30.41 -10.53
N VAL A 153 -8.69 31.61 -10.45
CA VAL A 153 -9.87 32.02 -11.22
C VAL A 153 -9.65 33.43 -11.74
N THR A 154 -10.12 33.70 -12.97
CA THR A 154 -10.02 35.03 -13.56
C THR A 154 -11.38 35.70 -13.57
N ILE A 155 -11.51 36.83 -12.86
CA ILE A 155 -12.77 37.57 -12.70
C ILE A 155 -12.53 39.04 -13.04
N PHE A 156 -13.30 39.56 -14.00
CA PHE A 156 -13.14 40.93 -14.53
C PHE A 156 -11.71 41.27 -14.97
N GLY A 157 -10.95 40.28 -15.46
CA GLY A 157 -9.56 40.44 -15.88
C GLY A 157 -8.54 40.46 -14.75
N PHE A 158 -8.95 40.16 -13.51
CA PHE A 158 -8.06 40.01 -12.36
C PHE A 158 -8.00 38.54 -11.95
N ALA A 159 -6.78 38.06 -11.67
CA ALA A 159 -6.55 36.71 -11.15
C ALA A 159 -6.77 36.70 -9.63
N PHE A 160 -7.57 35.75 -9.17
CA PHE A 160 -7.80 35.45 -7.76
C PHE A 160 -7.33 34.03 -7.50
N GLY A 161 -6.58 33.83 -6.42
CA GLY A 161 -6.06 32.53 -6.03
C GLY A 161 -6.44 32.18 -4.60
N GLN A 162 -6.88 30.94 -4.37
CA GLN A 162 -7.20 30.43 -3.04
C GLN A 162 -6.45 29.11 -2.80
N GLU A 163 -5.80 29.00 -1.65
CA GLU A 163 -5.15 27.76 -1.23
C GLU A 163 -6.15 26.81 -0.56
N GLN A 164 -5.96 25.52 -0.82
CA GLN A 164 -6.72 24.44 -0.21
C GLN A 164 -5.75 23.31 0.18
N LEU A 165 -5.99 22.74 1.35
CA LEU A 165 -5.26 21.58 1.86
C LEU A 165 -6.10 20.31 1.69
N PHE A 166 -5.47 19.25 1.20
CA PHE A 166 -6.01 17.89 1.10
C PHE A 166 -5.12 16.94 1.89
N GLY A 167 -5.66 16.25 2.90
CA GLY A 167 -4.90 15.35 3.77
C GLY A 167 -5.65 14.04 3.95
N SER A 168 -5.65 13.20 2.93
CA SER A 168 -6.43 11.94 2.94
C SER A 168 -5.75 10.76 2.24
N LEU A 169 -4.64 11.01 1.55
CA LEU A 169 -3.82 9.97 0.96
C LEU A 169 -2.74 9.55 1.95
N ASN A 170 -2.59 8.25 2.14
CA ASN A 170 -1.60 7.65 3.01
C ASN A 170 -0.59 6.85 2.19
N LEU A 171 0.65 6.83 2.65
CA LEU A 171 1.74 6.01 2.14
C LEU A 171 2.34 5.24 3.30
N ASN A 172 2.32 3.91 3.20
CA ASN A 172 3.03 3.03 4.13
C ASN A 172 4.38 2.65 3.53
N ILE A 173 5.45 2.89 4.27
CA ILE A 173 6.82 2.56 3.88
C ILE A 173 7.35 1.53 4.87
N GLY A 174 7.78 0.37 4.39
CA GLY A 174 8.23 -0.72 5.26
C GLY A 174 9.06 -1.75 4.53
N THR A 175 8.86 -3.00 4.90
CA THR A 175 9.56 -4.16 4.33
C THR A 175 8.55 -5.11 3.66
N GLU A 176 9.08 -6.08 2.92
CA GLU A 176 8.31 -7.26 2.52
C GLU A 176 8.48 -8.33 3.60
N GLY A 177 7.41 -9.05 3.94
CA GLY A 177 7.44 -10.09 4.96
C GLY A 177 6.05 -10.60 5.29
N CYS A 178 5.95 -11.52 6.25
CA CYS A 178 4.65 -12.05 6.64
C CYS A 178 3.81 -10.99 7.38
N MET A 179 2.61 -10.72 6.85
CA MET A 179 1.66 -9.77 7.45
C MET A 179 0.60 -10.43 8.34
N ASP A 180 0.57 -11.76 8.45
CA ASP A 180 -0.38 -12.48 9.29
C ASP A 180 0.07 -12.42 10.77
N PRO A 181 -0.67 -11.74 11.67
CA PRO A 181 -0.30 -11.64 13.08
C PRO A 181 -0.37 -12.98 13.83
N LEU A 182 -0.92 -14.04 13.22
CA LEU A 182 -0.96 -15.39 13.77
C LEU A 182 0.19 -16.28 13.28
N ALA A 183 1.05 -15.80 12.38
CA ALA A 183 2.19 -16.58 11.89
C ALA A 183 3.42 -16.47 12.80
N ASP A 184 4.20 -17.56 12.91
CA ASP A 184 5.45 -17.60 13.71
C ASP A 184 6.50 -16.59 13.23
N ASN A 185 6.47 -16.25 11.95
CA ASN A 185 7.37 -15.30 11.31
C ASN A 185 6.70 -13.96 10.97
N TYR A 186 5.62 -13.59 11.68
CA TYR A 186 4.99 -12.28 11.56
C TYR A 186 6.03 -11.14 11.66
N ASP A 187 6.02 -10.25 10.68
CA ASP A 187 6.87 -9.07 10.66
C ASP A 187 6.00 -7.80 10.82
N PRO A 188 6.08 -7.10 11.98
CA PRO A 188 5.31 -5.87 12.19
C PRO A 188 5.77 -4.69 11.31
N ALA A 189 6.91 -4.80 10.63
CA ALA A 189 7.38 -3.81 9.66
C ALA A 189 7.00 -4.17 8.21
N ALA A 190 6.34 -5.31 7.96
CA ALA A 190 5.90 -5.70 6.64
C ALA A 190 4.70 -4.84 6.18
N VAL A 191 4.82 -4.25 5.00
CA VAL A 191 3.76 -3.48 4.33
C VAL A 191 3.25 -4.17 3.06
N VAL A 192 3.94 -5.23 2.65
CA VAL A 192 3.59 -6.12 1.54
C VAL A 192 3.82 -7.57 2.01
N ASP A 193 2.80 -8.41 1.85
CA ASP A 193 2.90 -9.84 2.13
C ASP A 193 3.74 -10.52 1.03
N ASP A 194 4.86 -11.12 1.43
CA ASP A 194 5.74 -11.87 0.53
C ASP A 194 5.34 -13.35 0.39
N GLY A 195 4.26 -13.75 1.06
CA GLY A 195 3.78 -15.13 1.09
C GLY A 195 4.69 -16.06 1.91
N SER A 196 5.61 -15.52 2.71
CA SER A 196 6.49 -16.30 3.59
C SER A 196 5.81 -16.77 4.86
N CYS A 197 4.57 -16.33 5.14
CA CYS A 197 3.85 -16.67 6.36
C CYS A 197 3.88 -18.18 6.63
N THR A 198 4.55 -18.55 7.71
CA THR A 198 4.57 -19.92 8.20
C THR A 198 3.37 -20.09 9.12
N THR A 199 2.43 -20.93 8.69
CA THR A 199 1.37 -21.42 9.58
C THR A 199 2.04 -22.02 10.81
N VAL A 200 1.53 -21.69 11.99
CA VAL A 200 2.04 -22.34 13.20
C VAL A 200 1.93 -23.85 12.98
N VAL A 201 3.07 -24.51 13.03
CA VAL A 201 3.10 -25.97 12.90
C VAL A 201 2.30 -26.49 14.08
N ALA A 202 1.23 -27.26 13.83
CA ALA A 202 0.49 -27.98 14.85
C ALA A 202 1.51 -28.56 15.83
N CYS A 203 1.58 -27.96 17.01
CA CYS A 203 2.66 -28.28 17.91
C CYS A 203 2.40 -29.68 18.44
N PHE A 204 3.50 -30.35 18.77
CA PHE A 204 3.42 -31.68 19.36
C PHE A 204 2.46 -31.63 20.56
N GLY A 205 1.30 -32.30 20.48
CA GLY A 205 0.28 -32.29 21.53
C GLY A 205 -0.96 -31.42 21.29
N ASP A 206 -1.03 -30.58 20.25
CA ASP A 206 -2.28 -29.92 19.81
C ASP A 206 -3.10 -30.90 18.97
N LEU A 207 -4.15 -31.45 19.56
CA LEU A 207 -4.95 -32.53 18.99
C LEU A 207 -6.25 -32.03 18.36
N ASN A 208 -6.68 -30.80 18.67
CA ASN A 208 -7.89 -30.21 18.12
C ASN A 208 -7.61 -29.15 17.03
N GLY A 209 -6.35 -28.78 16.82
CA GLY A 209 -5.89 -27.81 15.83
C GLY A 209 -6.23 -26.38 16.20
N ASP A 210 -6.32 -26.06 17.50
CA ASP A 210 -6.67 -24.72 18.00
C ASP A 210 -5.47 -23.85 18.38
N SER A 211 -4.26 -24.28 18.00
CA SER A 211 -3.03 -23.53 18.24
C SER A 211 -2.66 -23.43 19.73
N SER A 212 -3.14 -24.36 20.55
CA SER A 212 -2.78 -24.41 21.96
C SER A 212 -2.82 -25.82 22.52
N VAL A 213 -1.88 -26.15 23.43
CA VAL A 213 -1.96 -27.42 24.17
C VAL A 213 -2.61 -27.16 25.52
N THR A 214 -3.91 -27.41 25.60
CA THR A 214 -4.73 -27.07 26.78
C THR A 214 -5.47 -28.28 27.33
N VAL A 215 -6.40 -28.02 28.25
CA VAL A 215 -7.30 -29.04 28.77
C VAL A 215 -8.13 -29.66 27.64
N THR A 216 -8.41 -28.93 26.56
CA THR A 216 -9.19 -29.46 25.43
C THR A 216 -8.47 -30.62 24.75
N ASP A 217 -7.16 -30.52 24.54
CA ASP A 217 -6.33 -31.59 23.97
C ASP A 217 -6.16 -32.76 24.92
N LEU A 218 -5.97 -32.46 26.21
CA LEU A 218 -5.97 -33.49 27.26
C LEU A 218 -7.28 -34.29 27.25
N LEU A 219 -8.43 -33.62 27.07
CA LEU A 219 -9.73 -34.28 27.00
C LEU A 219 -9.86 -35.16 25.75
N LEU A 220 -9.20 -34.82 24.65
CA LEU A 220 -9.16 -35.68 23.46
C LEU A 220 -8.41 -36.99 23.75
N ILE A 221 -7.23 -36.97 24.38
CA ILE A 221 -6.54 -38.19 24.81
C ILE A 221 -7.41 -39.03 25.74
N LEU A 222 -8.04 -38.38 26.73
CA LEU A 222 -8.88 -39.08 27.68
C LEU A 222 -10.15 -39.69 27.04
N SER A 223 -10.62 -39.11 25.93
CA SER A 223 -11.77 -39.63 25.19
C SER A 223 -11.46 -40.92 24.40
N ASP A 224 -10.20 -41.13 24.03
CA ASP A 224 -9.72 -42.29 23.27
C ASP A 224 -8.81 -43.21 24.12
N PHE A 225 -8.72 -42.97 25.44
CA PHE A 225 -7.80 -43.68 26.32
C PHE A 225 -8.07 -45.19 26.36
N GLY A 226 -7.04 -45.99 26.08
CA GLY A 226 -7.16 -47.45 25.93
C GLY A 226 -7.53 -47.90 24.52
N CYS A 227 -7.57 -47.01 23.53
CA CYS A 227 -7.71 -47.38 22.13
C CYS A 227 -6.55 -48.28 21.68
N THR A 228 -6.86 -49.26 20.82
CA THR A 228 -5.89 -50.23 20.26
C THR A 228 -5.99 -50.44 18.75
N THR A 229 -6.89 -49.72 18.07
CA THR A 229 -7.06 -49.78 16.61
C THR A 229 -7.57 -48.43 16.10
N ASN A 230 -6.93 -47.87 15.07
CA ASN A 230 -7.28 -46.58 14.46
C ASN A 230 -7.36 -45.41 15.48
N CYS A 231 -6.42 -45.37 16.42
CA CYS A 231 -6.39 -44.37 17.47
C CYS A 231 -5.97 -43.02 16.90
N THR A 232 -6.76 -41.98 17.19
CA THR A 232 -6.57 -40.64 16.62
C THR A 232 -5.69 -39.76 17.50
N THR A 233 -5.44 -40.20 18.73
CA THR A 233 -4.71 -39.47 19.77
C THR A 233 -3.46 -40.23 20.25
N ASP A 234 -2.99 -41.19 19.46
CA ASP A 234 -1.71 -41.88 19.63
C ASP A 234 -0.58 -40.93 19.19
N ILE A 235 0.00 -40.24 20.17
CA ILE A 235 1.01 -39.21 19.95
C ILE A 235 2.36 -39.84 19.60
N ASN A 236 2.65 -41.01 20.15
CA ASN A 236 3.95 -41.66 20.01
C ASN A 236 4.01 -42.64 18.81
N ASN A 237 2.87 -42.89 18.16
CA ASN A 237 2.65 -43.78 17.02
C ASN A 237 3.01 -45.26 17.31
N ASP A 238 2.77 -45.76 18.53
CA ASP A 238 2.94 -47.19 18.87
C ASP A 238 1.68 -48.03 18.61
N GLY A 239 0.61 -47.41 18.10
CA GLY A 239 -0.66 -48.01 17.73
C GLY A 239 -1.69 -48.07 18.86
N VAL A 240 -1.41 -47.46 20.02
CA VAL A 240 -2.34 -47.42 21.15
C VAL A 240 -2.41 -46.02 21.78
N THR A 241 -3.56 -45.65 22.35
CA THR A 241 -3.64 -44.45 23.21
C THR A 241 -3.47 -44.88 24.67
N SER A 242 -2.34 -44.53 25.28
CA SER A 242 -1.94 -45.01 26.61
C SER A 242 -1.41 -43.89 27.53
N VAL A 243 -0.88 -44.28 28.68
CA VAL A 243 -0.19 -43.35 29.59
C VAL A 243 1.04 -42.72 28.92
N ALA A 244 1.67 -43.39 27.95
CA ALA A 244 2.79 -42.83 27.22
C ALA A 244 2.39 -41.56 26.45
N ASP A 245 1.25 -41.61 25.76
CA ASP A 245 0.70 -40.47 25.00
C ASP A 245 0.27 -39.34 25.93
N LEU A 246 -0.39 -39.68 27.03
CA LEU A 246 -0.75 -38.71 28.07
C LEU A 246 0.49 -37.99 28.62
N LEU A 247 1.57 -38.71 28.91
CA LEU A 247 2.80 -38.10 29.43
C LEU A 247 3.51 -37.23 28.38
N LEU A 248 3.41 -37.59 27.09
CA LEU A 248 3.92 -36.77 26.00
C LEU A 248 3.13 -35.46 25.87
N LEU A 249 1.79 -35.49 25.93
CA LEU A 249 0.98 -34.27 25.95
C LEU A 249 1.28 -33.41 27.18
N LEU A 250 1.41 -34.02 28.36
CA LEU A 250 1.74 -33.30 29.59
C LEU A 250 3.15 -32.68 29.57
N SER A 251 4.07 -33.21 28.76
CA SER A 251 5.42 -32.65 28.62
C SER A 251 5.45 -31.28 27.92
N VAL A 252 4.38 -30.96 27.19
CA VAL A 252 4.18 -29.75 26.38
C VAL A 252 2.90 -29.01 26.76
N PHE A 253 2.29 -29.35 27.91
CA PHE A 253 1.03 -28.75 28.33
C PHE A 253 1.19 -27.25 28.64
N GLY A 254 0.29 -26.44 28.11
CA GLY A 254 0.30 -24.98 28.25
C GLY A 254 1.18 -24.26 27.22
N THR A 255 1.74 -24.96 26.23
CA THR A 255 2.40 -24.30 25.11
C THR A 255 1.37 -23.64 24.20
N LEU A 256 1.64 -22.39 23.84
CA LEU A 256 0.96 -21.71 22.74
C LEU A 256 1.74 -21.94 21.46
N CYS A 257 0.97 -22.17 20.41
CA CYS A 257 1.33 -22.44 19.04
C CYS A 257 0.23 -21.74 18.20
#